data_AF-A0A7X7LAV5-F1
#
_entry.id   AF-A0A7X7LAV5-F1
#
_cell.length_a   1.000
_cell.length_b   1.000
_cell.length_c   1.000
_cell.angle_alpha   90.00
_cell.angle_beta   90.00
_cell.angle_gamma   90.00
#
_symmetry.space_group_name_H-M   'P 1'
#
loop_
_entity.id
_entity.type
_entity.pdbx_description
1 polymer ?
#
loop_
_entity_poly.entity_id
_entity_poly.type
_entity_poly.pdbx_seq_one_letter_code
_entity_poly.pdbx_strand_id
1 'polypeptide(L)' 'MTVLHHRIHVLQVGDERVRRQLLATAAFRRAVLVRLDETHWVIEDRFLTAVEKLMGKAGIRLSVVSHGE' A
#
# COMPACT_ATOMS: atom_id res chain seq x y z
N MET A 1 21.19 19.80 4.00
CA MET A 1 20.14 19.52 3.00
C MET A 1 19.36 18.31 3.47
N THR A 2 18.15 18.51 3.97
CA THR A 2 17.27 17.45 4.49
C THR A 2 16.70 16.70 3.30
N VAL A 3 17.40 15.65 2.87
CA VAL A 3 16.88 14.75 1.84
C VAL A 3 15.72 14.01 2.47
N LEU A 4 14.50 14.41 2.13
CA LEU A 4 13.28 13.71 2.48
C LEU A 4 13.28 12.39 1.69
N HIS A 5 14.02 11.38 2.17
CA HIS A 5 13.97 9.99 1.71
C HIS A 5 12.61 9.36 2.05
N HIS A 6 11.51 9.99 1.68
CA HIS A 6 10.20 9.35 1.77
C HIS A 6 10.15 8.29 0.67
N ARG A 7 10.69 7.11 0.97
CA ARG A 7 10.48 5.89 0.19
C ARG A 7 8.98 5.59 0.27
N ILE A 8 8.25 6.09 -0.73
CA ILE A 8 6.82 5.86 -0.89
C ILE A 8 6.64 4.81 -1.98
N HIS A 9 5.67 3.93 -1.76
CA HIS A 9 5.34 2.86 -2.68
C HIS A 9 3.91 3.02 -3.14
N VAL A 10 3.68 2.80 -4.43
CA VAL A 10 2.34 2.78 -4.99
C VAL A 10 1.85 1.35 -5.00
N LEU A 11 0.79 1.10 -4.26
CA LEU A 11 0.10 -0.16 -4.21
C LEU A 11 -1.03 -0.17 -5.22
N GLN A 12 -0.98 -1.08 -6.19
CA GLN A 12 -2.06 -1.28 -7.15
C GLN A 12 -2.92 -2.48 -6.78
N VAL A 13 -4.22 -2.25 -6.59
CA VAL A 13 -5.22 -3.26 -6.23
C VAL A 13 -6.42 -3.16 -7.18
N GLY A 14 -6.43 -3.98 -8.24
CA GLY A 14 -7.50 -4.01 -9.23
C GLY A 14 -8.80 -4.64 -8.75
N ASP A 15 -8.75 -5.54 -7.77
CA ASP A 15 -9.94 -6.26 -7.27
C ASP A 15 -10.71 -5.46 -6.20
N GLU A 16 -12.00 -5.20 -6.45
CA GLU A 16 -12.84 -4.40 -5.56
C GLU A 16 -13.10 -5.05 -4.20
N ARG A 17 -13.26 -6.38 -4.15
CA ARG A 17 -13.51 -7.10 -2.90
C ARG A 17 -12.29 -7.01 -2.00
N VAL A 18 -11.11 -7.20 -2.61
CA VAL A 18 -9.83 -7.02 -1.95
C VAL A 18 -9.67 -5.60 -1.43
N ARG A 19 -9.98 -4.57 -2.24
CA ARG A 19 -9.94 -3.18 -1.79
C ARG A 19 -10.82 -2.93 -0.56
N ARG A 20 -12.04 -3.45 -0.55
CA ARG A 20 -12.95 -3.31 0.60
C ARG A 20 -12.42 -3.99 1.86
N GLN A 21 -11.83 -5.19 1.73
CA GLN A 21 -11.20 -5.89 2.86
C GLN A 21 -10.00 -5.13 3.43
N LEU A 22 -9.22 -4.50 2.56
CA LEU A 22 -8.07 -3.68 2.97
C LEU A 22 -8.49 -2.40 3.66
N LEU A 23 -9.48 -1.70 3.12
CA LEU A 23 -10.05 -0.52 3.79
C LEU A 23 -10.71 -0.89 5.12
N ALA A 24 -11.25 -2.10 5.29
CA ALA A 24 -11.74 -2.57 6.58
C ALA A 24 -10.61 -2.75 7.62
N THR A 25 -9.38 -2.99 7.17
CA THR A 25 -8.23 -3.20 8.04
C THR A 25 -7.67 -1.87 8.56
N ALA A 26 -7.73 -1.65 9.87
CA ALA A 26 -7.25 -0.41 10.49
C ALA A 26 -5.75 -0.14 10.27
N ALA A 27 -4.92 -1.20 10.27
CA ALA A 27 -3.49 -1.10 10.00
C ALA A 27 -3.22 -0.61 8.57
N PHE A 28 -4.00 -1.10 7.60
CA PHE A 28 -3.89 -0.69 6.20
C PHE A 28 -4.29 0.79 6.02
N ARG A 29 -5.42 1.21 6.62
CA ARG A 29 -5.84 2.63 6.58
C ARG A 29 -4.81 3.59 7.17
N ARG A 30 -4.04 3.15 8.18
CA ARG A 30 -2.94 3.94 8.76
C ARG A 30 -1.69 3.96 7.88
N ALA A 31 -1.48 2.92 7.08
CA ALA A 31 -0.34 2.81 6.18
C ALA A 31 -0.52 3.63 4.89
N VAL A 32 -1.76 3.86 4.47
CA VAL A 32 -2.09 4.69 3.30
C VAL A 32 -1.88 6.16 3.64
N LEU A 33 -0.93 6.78 2.94
CA LEU A 33 -0.69 8.21 2.97
C LEU A 33 -1.64 8.96 2.06
N VAL A 34 -1.75 8.50 0.82
CA VAL A 34 -2.49 9.18 -0.25
C VAL A 34 -3.21 8.14 -1.09
N ARG A 35 -4.46 8.43 -1.45
CA ARG A 35 -5.22 7.67 -2.45
C ARG A 35 -5.13 8.42 -3.77
N LEU A 36 -4.44 7.85 -4.76
CA LEU A 36 -4.33 8.46 -6.09
C LEU A 36 -5.63 8.27 -6.86
N ASP A 37 -6.18 7.06 -6.82
CA ASP A 37 -7.45 6.70 -7.42
C ASP A 37 -8.09 5.53 -6.66
N GLU A 38 -9.06 4.86 -7.25
CA GLU A 38 -9.72 3.74 -6.61
C GLU A 38 -8.82 2.52 -6.46
N THR A 39 -7.86 2.34 -7.36
CA THR A 39 -7.00 1.17 -7.45
C THR A 39 -5.57 1.42 -7.01
N HIS A 40 -5.08 2.67 -7.02
CA HIS A 40 -3.72 3.01 -6.61
C HIS A 40 -3.66 3.79 -5.28
N TRP A 41 -2.91 3.26 -4.33
CA TRP A 41 -2.73 3.83 -3.00
C TRP A 41 -1.25 4.00 -2.67
N VAL A 42 -0.86 5.19 -2.21
CA VAL A 42 0.50 5.47 -1.76
C VAL A 42 0.63 5.06 -0.31
N ILE A 43 1.63 4.22 -0.02
CA ILE A 43 1.99 3.77 1.32
C ILE A 43 3.46 4.10 1.61
N GLU A 44 3.80 4.29 2.88
CA GLU A 44 5.21 4.43 3.27
C GLU A 44 5.92 3.07 3.30
N ASP A 45 7.20 3.06 2.94
CA ASP A 45 8.10 1.90 2.99
C ASP A 45 8.09 1.19 4.34
N ARG A 46 8.04 1.94 5.45
CA ARG A 46 7.97 1.36 6.82
C ARG A 46 6.74 0.47 7.04
N PHE A 47 5.67 0.68 6.29
CA PHE A 47 4.45 -0.12 6.38
C PHE A 47 4.35 -1.18 5.28
N LEU A 48 5.19 -1.13 4.24
CA LEU A 48 5.17 -2.05 3.10
C LEU A 48 5.24 -3.51 3.57
N THR A 49 6.23 -3.86 4.38
CA THR A 49 6.41 -5.23 4.89
C THR A 49 5.22 -5.72 5.70
N ALA A 50 4.55 -4.83 6.46
CA ALA A 50 3.37 -5.19 7.23
C ALA A 50 2.16 -5.41 6.32
N VAL A 51 1.99 -4.57 5.29
CA VAL A 51 0.95 -4.70 4.27
C VAL A 51 1.14 -5.98 3.47
N GLU A 52 2.36 -6.27 3.01
CA GLU A 52 2.69 -7.50 2.28
C GLU A 52 2.38 -8.75 3.10
N LYS A 53 2.73 -8.78 4.40
CA LYS A 53 2.41 -9.91 5.28
C LYS A 53 0.89 -10.08 5.47
N LEU A 54 0.17 -8.97 5.66
CA LEU A 54 -1.29 -9.00 5.83
C LEU A 54 -1.99 -9.52 4.57
N MET A 55 -1.46 -9.15 3.42
CA MET A 55 -1.97 -9.52 2.10
C MET A 55 -1.62 -10.94 1.71
N GLY A 56 -0.40 -11.38 2.01
CA GLY A 56 0.02 -12.77 1.85
C GLY A 56 -0.83 -13.73 2.69
N LYS A 57 -1.19 -13.34 3.92
CA LYS A 57 -2.14 -14.11 4.75
C LYS A 57 -3.55 -14.15 4.17
N ALA A 58 -3.95 -13.10 3.46
CA ALA A 58 -5.26 -13.01 2.81
C ALA A 58 -5.27 -13.60 1.38
N GLY A 59 -4.14 -14.13 0.89
CA GLY A 59 -4.03 -14.71 -0.46
C GLY A 59 -4.09 -13.68 -1.60
N ILE A 60 -3.81 -12.41 -1.30
CA ILE A 60 -3.91 -11.30 -2.25
C ILE A 60 -2.56 -11.10 -2.93
N ARG A 61 -2.52 -11.08 -4.27
CA ARG A 61 -1.36 -10.63 -5.04
C ARG A 61 -1.37 -9.11 -5.18
N LEU A 62 -0.27 -8.49 -4.80
CA LEU A 62 -0.05 -7.06 -4.94
C LEU A 62 0.94 -6.78 -6.05
N SER A 63 0.69 -5.69 -6.77
CA SER A 63 1.72 -5.04 -7.58
C SER A 63 2.17 -3.80 -6.82
N VAL A 64 3.39 -3.85 -6.29
CA VAL A 64 4.03 -2.72 -5.64
C VAL A 64 4.89 -2.04 -6.69
N VAL A 65 4.51 -0.83 -7.08
CA VAL A 65 5.31 0.02 -7.94
C VAL A 65 6.08 0.97 -7.04
N SER A 66 7.34 0.62 -6.78
CA SER A 66 8.28 1.51 -6.09
C SER A 66 8.76 2.55 -7.09
N HIS A 67 8.43 3.83 -6.87
CA HIS A 67 9.04 4.91 -7.65
C HIS A 67 10.28 5.38 -6.89
N GLY A 68 11.44 4.86 -7.29
CA GLY A 68 12.69 5.07 -6.60
C GLY A 68 13.88 4.86 -7.52
N GLU A 69 13.93 5.61 -8.62
CA GLU A 69 15.15 6.01 -9.33
C GLU A 69 15.02 7.45 -9.80
#